data_AF-A0A1C5FX91-F1
#
_entry.id   AF-A0A1C5FX91-F1
#
_cell.length_a   1.000
_cell.length_b   1.000
_cell.length_c   1.000
_cell.angle_alpha   90.00
_cell.angle_beta   90.00
_cell.angle_gamma   90.00
#
_symmetry.space_group_name_H-M   'P 1'
#
loop_
_entity.id
_entity.type
_entity.pdbx_description
1 polymer ?
#
loop_
_entity_poly.entity_id
_entity_poly.type
_entity_poly.pdbx_seq_one_letter_code
_entity_poly.pdbx_strand_id
1 'polypeptide(L)'
;IDVGFTKVDFGKPKASTFAFTPPKGAKVTEEPTADRKHAQKDFGAKDFKDAQGALSGLNVVGKGWDSVARLDTPGGAAAPSGDSGPGAASGLLDGFGKEVKGKFGSGTVVSTRLVNALLTDDGKVFVGAVDKDALVKAANAAK
;
A
#
# COMPACT_ATOMS: atom_id res chain seq x y z
N ILE A 1 20.28 16.89 -12.06
CA ILE A 1 20.21 17.83 -10.91
C ILE A 1 20.72 17.04 -9.72
N ASP A 2 21.84 17.47 -9.13
CA ASP A 2 22.35 16.90 -7.89
C ASP A 2 21.92 17.76 -6.71
N VAL A 3 21.48 17.13 -5.63
CA VAL A 3 21.07 17.77 -4.38
C VAL A 3 21.85 17.11 -3.23
N GLY A 4 22.46 17.92 -2.38
CA GLY A 4 23.25 17.45 -1.23
C GLY A 4 23.23 18.44 -0.06
N PHE A 5 23.56 17.95 1.12
CA PHE A 5 23.59 18.75 2.35
C PHE A 5 24.99 19.33 2.59
N THR A 6 25.08 20.64 2.84
CA THR A 6 26.33 21.31 3.23
C THR A 6 26.58 21.23 4.73
N LYS A 7 25.54 20.96 5.53
CA LYS A 7 25.59 20.82 6.98
C LYS A 7 24.45 19.91 7.45
N VAL A 8 24.73 19.05 8.43
CA VAL A 8 23.76 18.13 9.02
C VAL A 8 23.81 18.25 10.54
N ASP A 9 22.64 18.27 11.18
CA ASP A 9 22.45 18.22 12.63
C ASP A 9 21.48 17.07 12.96
N PHE A 10 21.85 16.23 13.91
CA PHE A 10 21.10 15.04 14.33
C PHE A 10 20.34 15.25 15.66
N GLY A 11 20.38 16.45 16.23
CA GLY A 11 19.59 16.80 17.40
C GLY A 11 18.09 16.71 17.13
N LYS A 12 17.30 16.45 18.18
CA LYS A 12 15.83 16.44 18.07
C LYS A 12 15.33 17.85 17.73
N PRO A 13 14.70 18.08 16.56
CA PRO A 13 14.13 19.38 16.22
C PRO A 13 13.00 19.74 17.18
N LYS A 14 12.85 21.04 17.44
CA LYS A 14 11.71 21.55 18.22
C LYS A 14 10.41 21.28 17.44
N ALA A 15 9.32 20.95 18.12
CA ALA A 15 8.04 20.66 17.45
C ALA A 15 7.52 21.83 16.60
N SER A 16 7.79 23.07 17.02
CA SER A 16 7.45 24.28 16.28
C SER A 16 8.10 24.38 14.90
N THR A 17 9.20 23.66 14.65
CA THR A 17 9.84 23.57 13.32
C THR A 17 8.91 22.95 12.28
N PHE A 18 7.94 22.14 12.71
CA PHE A 18 6.97 21.49 11.84
C PHE A 18 5.58 22.14 11.88
N ALA A 19 5.42 23.26 12.61
CA ALA A 19 4.15 23.95 12.72
C ALA A 19 4.01 24.99 11.59
N PHE A 20 3.04 24.81 10.71
CA PHE A 20 2.68 25.82 9.71
C PHE A 20 1.77 26.87 10.35
N THR A 21 2.29 28.08 10.57
CA THR A 21 1.53 29.21 11.13
C THR A 21 1.49 30.35 10.11
N PRO A 22 0.48 30.41 9.22
CA PRO A 22 0.41 31.43 8.19
C PRO A 22 0.30 32.84 8.81
N PRO A 23 0.97 33.86 8.27
CA PRO A 23 0.85 35.23 8.76
C PRO A 23 -0.56 35.79 8.49
N LYS A 24 -0.95 36.86 9.20
CA LYS A 24 -2.24 37.53 8.99
C LYS A 24 -2.39 37.96 7.53
N GLY A 25 -3.52 37.64 6.91
CA GLY A 25 -3.81 37.97 5.51
C GLY A 25 -3.23 37.00 4.47
N ALA A 26 -2.49 35.96 4.89
CA ALA A 26 -2.07 34.91 3.97
C ALA A 26 -3.28 34.10 3.49
N LYS A 27 -3.39 33.94 2.17
CA LYS A 27 -4.35 33.04 1.55
C LYS A 27 -3.79 31.61 1.60
N VAL A 28 -4.42 30.75 2.39
CA VAL A 28 -4.12 29.31 2.40
C VAL A 28 -5.04 28.64 1.38
N THR A 29 -4.45 27.96 0.41
CA THR A 29 -5.18 27.14 -0.56
C THR A 29 -4.87 25.68 -0.21
N GLU A 30 -5.90 24.94 0.18
CA GLU A 30 -5.80 23.48 0.31
C GLU A 30 -6.15 22.86 -1.04
N GLU A 31 -5.17 22.21 -1.65
CA GLU A 31 -5.46 21.37 -2.83
C GLU A 31 -6.27 20.15 -2.35
N PRO A 32 -7.43 19.87 -2.96
CA PRO A 32 -8.15 18.66 -2.65
C PRO A 32 -7.21 17.49 -2.95
N THR A 33 -6.96 16.64 -1.94
CA THR A 33 -6.29 15.36 -2.15
C THR A 33 -7.03 14.67 -3.27
N ALA A 34 -6.37 14.43 -4.40
CA ALA A 34 -6.98 13.90 -5.61
C ALA A 34 -8.05 12.88 -5.22
N ASP A 35 -9.32 13.25 -5.45
CA ASP A 35 -10.41 12.33 -5.23
C ASP A 35 -10.04 11.04 -5.98
N ARG A 36 -10.06 9.90 -5.28
CA ARG A 36 -9.79 8.58 -5.87
C ARG A 36 -10.86 8.15 -6.90
N LYS A 37 -11.47 9.10 -7.60
CA LYS A 37 -12.37 8.90 -8.73
C LYS A 37 -11.64 8.56 -10.04
N HIS A 38 -10.30 8.64 -10.07
CA HIS A 38 -9.50 8.27 -11.24
C HIS A 38 -9.00 6.82 -11.26
N ALA A 39 -9.33 5.98 -10.27
CA ALA A 39 -8.96 4.55 -10.31
C ALA A 39 -9.81 3.70 -11.27
N GLN A 40 -10.82 4.27 -11.94
CA GLN A 40 -11.82 3.48 -12.70
C GLN A 40 -11.96 3.92 -14.16
N LYS A 41 -10.88 4.23 -14.90
CA LYS A 41 -11.05 4.56 -16.32
C LYS A 41 -10.27 3.82 -17.39
N ASP A 42 -9.31 2.95 -17.08
CA ASP A 42 -8.59 2.22 -18.14
C ASP A 42 -8.33 0.73 -17.85
N PHE A 43 -9.22 0.06 -17.10
CA PHE A 43 -9.33 -1.40 -17.17
C PHE A 43 -10.53 -1.74 -18.04
N GLY A 44 -10.29 -2.41 -19.17
CA GLY A 44 -11.28 -2.73 -20.19
C GLY A 44 -12.59 -3.22 -19.58
N ALA A 45 -13.69 -2.53 -19.91
CA ALA A 45 -15.03 -2.74 -19.35
C ALA A 45 -15.65 -4.13 -19.64
N LYS A 46 -14.89 -5.07 -20.23
CA LYS A 46 -15.33 -6.45 -20.51
C LYS A 46 -14.83 -7.47 -19.49
N ASP A 47 -13.77 -7.17 -18.73
CA ASP A 47 -13.22 -8.07 -17.69
C ASP A 47 -13.71 -7.70 -16.27
N PHE A 48 -14.48 -6.63 -16.12
CA PHE A 48 -14.84 -6.05 -14.82
C PHE A 48 -16.08 -6.66 -14.15
N LYS A 49 -16.84 -7.51 -14.86
CA LYS A 49 -18.00 -8.19 -14.25
C LYS A 49 -17.59 -9.25 -13.22
N ASP A 50 -16.47 -9.94 -13.47
CA ASP A 50 -15.90 -10.88 -12.51
C ASP A 50 -15.06 -10.17 -11.43
N ALA A 51 -14.45 -9.03 -11.77
CA ALA A 51 -13.71 -8.20 -10.81
C ALA A 51 -14.62 -7.51 -9.78
N GLN A 52 -15.89 -7.24 -10.08
CA GLN A 52 -16.81 -6.65 -9.11
C GLN A 52 -17.11 -7.58 -7.93
N GLY A 53 -17.10 -8.90 -8.16
CA GLY A 53 -17.10 -9.90 -7.09
C GLY A 53 -15.77 -9.96 -6.33
N ALA A 54 -14.64 -9.85 -7.04
CA ALA A 54 -13.30 -9.83 -6.43
C ALA A 54 -13.01 -8.58 -5.58
N LEU A 55 -13.64 -7.44 -5.89
CA LEU A 55 -13.50 -6.18 -5.14
C LEU A 55 -14.48 -6.05 -3.97
N SER A 56 -15.41 -7.00 -3.80
CA SER A 56 -16.39 -6.99 -2.70
C SER A 56 -15.75 -7.08 -1.31
N GLY A 57 -14.49 -7.54 -1.23
CA GLY A 57 -13.66 -7.57 -0.02
C GLY A 57 -12.59 -6.48 0.06
N LEU A 58 -12.65 -5.43 -0.77
CA LEU A 58 -11.64 -4.36 -0.76
C LEU A 58 -11.89 -3.38 0.38
N ASN A 59 -10.98 -3.34 1.36
CA ASN A 59 -10.97 -2.37 2.45
C ASN A 59 -9.67 -1.57 2.44
N VAL A 60 -9.71 -0.25 2.55
CA VAL A 60 -8.48 0.57 2.60
C VAL A 60 -8.30 1.15 4.00
N VAL A 61 -7.21 0.74 4.66
CA VAL A 61 -6.81 1.21 5.98
C VAL A 61 -5.76 2.31 5.81
N GLY A 62 -5.90 3.42 6.53
CA GLY A 62 -4.98 4.57 6.43
C GLY A 62 -5.44 5.64 5.44
N LYS A 63 -4.67 6.74 5.36
CA LYS A 63 -4.96 7.90 4.49
C LYS A 63 -3.67 8.38 3.83
N GLY A 64 -3.78 8.90 2.60
CA GLY A 64 -2.63 9.46 1.89
C GLY A 64 -1.55 8.41 1.59
N TRP A 65 -0.29 8.72 1.93
CA TRP A 65 0.85 7.84 1.72
C TRP A 65 0.86 6.59 2.61
N ASP A 66 0.17 6.64 3.76
CA ASP A 66 0.06 5.51 4.70
C ASP A 66 -1.09 4.55 4.35
N SER A 67 -1.61 4.61 3.13
CA SER A 67 -2.75 3.81 2.70
C SER A 67 -2.34 2.36 2.42
N VAL A 68 -3.06 1.42 3.01
CA VAL A 68 -2.95 -0.02 2.77
C VAL A 68 -4.28 -0.55 2.30
N ALA A 69 -4.32 -1.07 1.07
CA ALA A 69 -5.46 -1.81 0.55
C ALA A 69 -5.40 -3.25 1.04
N ARG A 70 -6.49 -3.72 1.64
CA ARG A 70 -6.76 -5.10 2.02
C ARG A 70 -7.76 -5.69 1.04
N LEU A 71 -7.45 -6.86 0.50
CA LEU A 71 -8.38 -7.65 -0.31
C LEU A 71 -8.54 -9.03 0.33
N ASP A 72 -9.78 -9.37 0.69
CA ASP A 72 -10.12 -10.71 1.14
C ASP A 72 -10.43 -11.57 -0.09
N THR A 73 -9.55 -12.50 -0.43
CA THR A 73 -9.74 -13.33 -1.63
C THR A 73 -10.39 -14.64 -1.24
N PRO A 74 -11.58 -14.96 -1.78
CA PRO A 74 -12.18 -16.27 -1.56
C PRO A 74 -11.37 -17.30 -2.36
N GLY A 75 -10.42 -17.94 -1.70
CA GLY A 75 -9.63 -19.04 -2.26
C GLY A 75 -8.30 -18.63 -2.90
N GLY A 76 -7.35 -18.14 -2.09
CA GLY A 76 -5.90 -18.35 -2.25
C GLY A 76 -5.21 -17.91 -3.57
N ALA A 77 -5.92 -17.27 -4.50
CA ALA A 77 -5.43 -17.00 -5.84
C ALA A 77 -5.82 -15.59 -6.28
N ALA A 78 -5.24 -14.57 -5.66
CA ALA A 78 -5.11 -13.27 -6.30
C ALA A 78 -3.63 -12.87 -6.34
N ALA A 79 -2.89 -13.60 -7.17
CA ALA A 79 -1.77 -13.00 -7.87
C ALA A 79 -2.27 -11.81 -8.68
N PRO A 80 -1.51 -10.70 -8.79
CA PRO A 80 -1.90 -9.59 -9.65
C PRO A 80 -2.07 -10.14 -11.07
N SER A 81 -3.25 -9.93 -11.64
CA SER A 81 -3.55 -10.21 -13.05
C SER A 81 -2.79 -9.20 -13.93
N GLY A 82 -1.46 -9.29 -13.92
CA GLY A 82 -0.64 -8.95 -15.07
C GLY A 82 -0.65 -10.15 -16.01
N ASP A 83 -0.12 -9.96 -17.22
CA ASP A 83 -0.07 -10.89 -18.35
C ASP A 83 0.77 -12.17 -18.10
N SER A 84 0.80 -12.66 -16.86
CA SER A 84 1.67 -13.70 -16.37
C SER A 84 0.83 -14.61 -15.47
N GLY A 85 0.49 -15.80 -15.97
CA GLY A 85 -0.41 -16.74 -15.31
C GLY A 85 0.04 -17.21 -13.91
N PRO A 86 -0.74 -18.09 -13.25
CA PRO A 86 -0.55 -18.48 -11.85
C PRO A 86 0.88 -18.89 -11.45
N GLY A 87 1.64 -19.48 -12.38
CA GLY A 87 3.04 -19.89 -12.15
C GLY A 87 4.04 -18.73 -12.02
N ALA A 88 3.77 -17.57 -12.63
CA ALA A 88 4.66 -16.41 -12.55
C ALA A 88 4.59 -15.73 -11.18
N ALA A 89 3.41 -15.70 -10.57
CA ALA A 89 3.25 -15.18 -9.21
C ALA A 89 3.84 -16.11 -8.16
N SER A 90 3.71 -17.43 -8.33
CA SER A 90 4.40 -18.39 -7.46
C SER A 90 5.92 -18.23 -7.56
N GLY A 91 6.47 -18.12 -8.78
CA GLY A 91 7.91 -17.87 -8.96
C GLY A 91 8.39 -16.53 -8.42
N LEU A 92 7.55 -15.49 -8.44
CA LEU A 92 7.84 -14.19 -7.82
C LEU A 92 7.85 -14.31 -6.29
N LEU A 93 6.92 -15.06 -5.71
CA LEU A 93 6.85 -15.30 -4.27
C LEU A 93 8.06 -16.13 -3.80
N ASP A 94 8.47 -17.14 -4.57
CA ASP A 94 9.61 -17.98 -4.25
C ASP A 94 10.95 -17.24 -4.39
N GLY A 95 11.04 -16.30 -5.35
CA GLY A 95 12.28 -15.55 -5.62
C GLY A 95 12.43 -14.22 -4.86
N PHE A 96 11.32 -13.53 -4.56
CA PHE A 96 11.31 -12.19 -3.95
C PHE A 96 10.53 -12.12 -2.64
N GLY A 97 9.82 -13.19 -2.29
CA GLY A 97 9.04 -13.28 -1.08
C GLY A 97 9.91 -13.45 0.16
N LYS A 98 9.63 -12.64 1.18
CA LYS A 98 10.18 -12.82 2.52
C LYS A 98 9.05 -13.27 3.45
N GLU A 99 9.22 -14.44 4.05
CA GLU A 99 8.27 -14.94 5.05
C GLU A 99 8.18 -13.97 6.24
N VAL A 100 6.95 -13.80 6.73
CA VAL A 100 6.63 -13.02 7.92
C VAL A 100 5.67 -13.78 8.81
N LYS A 101 5.80 -13.53 10.11
CA LYS A 101 4.90 -14.05 11.14
C LYS A 101 4.35 -12.91 11.96
N GLY A 102 3.07 -13.01 12.30
CA GLY A 102 2.34 -12.03 13.09
C GLY A 102 1.17 -12.67 13.82
N LYS A 103 0.35 -11.83 14.46
CA LYS A 103 -0.91 -12.27 15.08
C LYS A 103 -1.89 -12.80 14.04
N PHE A 104 -1.82 -12.33 12.79
CA PHE A 104 -2.60 -12.86 11.66
C PHE A 104 -2.18 -14.27 11.22
N GLY A 105 -1.06 -14.81 11.72
CA GLY A 105 -0.49 -16.08 11.27
C GLY A 105 0.82 -15.86 10.54
N SER A 106 1.02 -16.58 9.44
CA SER A 106 2.15 -16.43 8.53
C SER A 106 1.72 -15.86 7.18
N GLY A 107 2.70 -15.37 6.44
CA GLY A 107 2.52 -14.90 5.08
C GLY A 107 3.84 -14.54 4.42
N THR A 108 3.77 -14.13 3.17
CA THR A 108 4.91 -13.78 2.34
C THR A 108 4.81 -12.33 1.90
N VAL A 109 5.84 -11.54 2.20
CA VAL A 109 5.96 -10.15 1.75
C VAL A 109 6.76 -10.09 0.47
N VAL A 110 6.18 -9.49 -0.57
CA VAL A 110 6.88 -9.13 -1.80
C VAL A 110 7.12 -7.63 -1.81
N SER A 111 8.37 -7.24 -2.01
CA SER A 111 8.78 -5.85 -2.03
C SER A 111 9.19 -5.39 -3.42
N THR A 112 8.67 -4.25 -3.85
CA THR A 112 9.10 -3.55 -5.07
C THR A 112 9.70 -2.19 -4.72
N ARG A 113 10.17 -1.44 -5.71
CA ARG A 113 10.76 -0.10 -5.49
C ARG A 113 9.74 0.92 -4.99
N LEU A 114 8.46 0.73 -5.26
CA LEU A 114 7.41 1.73 -4.99
C LEU A 114 6.35 1.23 -4.01
N VAL A 115 6.05 -0.07 -4.01
CA VAL A 115 5.00 -0.66 -3.19
C VAL A 115 5.45 -1.98 -2.58
N ASN A 116 4.88 -2.30 -1.44
CA ASN A 116 5.03 -3.59 -0.78
C ASN A 116 3.67 -4.29 -0.76
N ALA A 117 3.70 -5.62 -0.84
CA ALA A 117 2.53 -6.47 -0.75
C ALA A 117 2.78 -7.61 0.25
N LEU A 118 1.79 -7.95 1.06
CA LEU A 118 1.78 -9.09 1.98
C LEU A 118 0.63 -10.01 1.60
N LEU A 119 0.96 -11.25 1.23
CA LEU A 119 0.01 -12.35 1.09
C LEU A 119 0.03 -13.16 2.37
N THR A 120 -1.12 -13.30 3.01
CA THR A 120 -1.29 -14.09 4.24
C THR A 120 -1.82 -15.48 3.91
N ASP A 121 -1.45 -16.47 4.72
CA ASP A 121 -1.82 -17.87 4.47
C ASP A 121 -3.34 -18.11 4.62
N ASP A 122 -4.07 -17.22 5.31
CA ASP A 122 -5.53 -17.22 5.41
C ASP A 122 -6.23 -16.58 4.20
N GLY A 123 -5.48 -16.23 3.14
CA GLY A 123 -6.01 -15.78 1.85
C GLY A 123 -6.27 -14.27 1.76
N LYS A 124 -5.74 -13.46 2.68
CA LYS A 124 -5.84 -12.00 2.62
C LYS A 124 -4.60 -11.39 1.98
N VAL A 125 -4.80 -10.32 1.22
CA VAL A 125 -3.73 -9.57 0.55
C VAL A 125 -3.72 -8.14 1.05
N PHE A 126 -2.56 -7.65 1.48
CA PHE A 126 -2.35 -6.27 1.92
C PHE A 126 -1.33 -5.58 1.02
N VAL A 127 -1.66 -4.44 0.41
CA VAL A 127 -0.78 -3.71 -0.52
C VAL A 127 -0.74 -2.23 -0.17
N GLY A 128 0.45 -1.64 -0.13
CA GLY A 128 0.60 -0.21 0.12
C GLY A 128 2.00 0.33 -0.20
N ALA A 129 2.10 1.65 -0.34
CA ALA A 129 3.37 2.38 -0.45
C ALA A 129 4.03 2.59 0.94
N VAL A 130 3.86 1.61 1.83
CA VAL A 130 4.32 1.62 3.21
C VAL A 130 5.36 0.53 3.40
N ASP A 131 6.15 0.60 4.47
CA ASP A 131 7.13 -0.42 4.78
C ASP A 131 6.51 -1.76 5.22
N LYS A 132 7.37 -2.78 5.37
CA LYS A 132 7.00 -4.13 5.79
C LYS A 132 6.27 -4.15 7.14
N ASP A 133 6.73 -3.33 8.09
CA ASP A 133 6.20 -3.33 9.45
C ASP A 133 4.79 -2.73 9.50
N ALA A 134 4.53 -1.71 8.69
CA ALA A 134 3.21 -1.13 8.49
C ALA A 134 2.23 -2.13 7.87
N LEU A 135 2.65 -2.92 6.87
CA LEU A 135 1.82 -4.01 6.32
C LEU A 135 1.50 -5.09 7.35
N VAL A 136 2.50 -5.55 8.10
CA VAL A 136 2.32 -6.53 9.18
C VAL A 136 1.39 -5.98 10.26
N LYS A 137 1.51 -4.70 10.60
CA LYS A 137 0.61 -4.03 11.55
C LYS A 137 -0.82 -3.95 11.04
N ALA A 138 -1.02 -3.59 9.77
CA ALA A 138 -2.33 -3.58 9.13
C ALA A 138 -2.97 -4.98 9.13
N ALA A 139 -2.19 -6.01 8.82
CA ALA A 139 -2.65 -7.40 8.85
C ALA A 139 -2.99 -7.87 10.28
N ASN A 140 -2.20 -7.48 11.28
CA ASN A 140 -2.49 -7.78 12.68
C ASN A 140 -3.76 -7.10 13.20
N ALA A 141 -4.04 -5.87 12.75
CA ALA A 141 -5.24 -5.12 13.11
C ALA A 141 -6.51 -5.60 12.38
N ALA A 142 -6.33 -6.34 11.29
CA ALA A 142 -7.38 -6.89 10.44
C ALA A 142 -7.90 -8.27 10.90
N LYS A 143 -7.40 -8.78 12.04
CA LYS A 143 -7.80 -10.05 12.65
C LYS A 143 -9.10 -9.94 13.44
#